data_AF-A0A392PJS1-F1
#
_entry.id   AF-A0A392PJS1-F1
#
_cell.length_a   1.000
_cell.length_b   1.000
_cell.length_c   1.000
_cell.angle_alpha   90.00
_cell.angle_beta   90.00
_cell.angle_gamma   90.00
#
_symmetry.space_group_name_H-M   'P 1'
#
loop_
_entity.id
_entity.type
_entity.pdbx_description
1 polymer ?
#
loop_
_entity_poly.entity_id
_entity_poly.type
_entity_poly.pdbx_seq_one_letter_code
_entity_poly.pdbx_strand_id
1 'polypeptide(L)'
;VEQLHKIYKLCGSPSDEYWKKSKLPNATLFKPREPYKRCIRETFKGFPPSALPLIDNLLAIDPVERKTASDALRNILNVCAYLKICLVIRMTKLNIELNEALKHI
;
A
#
# COMPACT_ATOMS: atom_id res chain seq x y z
N VAL A 1 5.17 -13.15 9.28
CA VAL A 1 4.41 -13.69 8.12
C VAL A 1 2.94 -13.24 8.10
N GLU A 2 2.20 -13.24 9.23
CA GLU A 2 0.77 -12.85 9.22
C GLU A 2 0.48 -11.42 8.76
N GLN A 3 1.36 -10.47 9.10
CA GLN A 3 1.19 -9.07 8.71
C GLN A 3 1.24 -8.88 7.20
N LEU A 4 2.15 -9.58 6.51
CA LEU A 4 2.28 -9.54 5.06
C LEU A 4 1.00 -10.03 4.37
N HIS A 5 0.40 -11.11 4.89
CA HIS A 5 -0.89 -11.60 4.39
C HIS A 5 -2.01 -10.58 4.57
N LYS A 6 -2.04 -9.85 5.69
CA LYS A 6 -3.02 -8.76 5.92
C LYS A 6 -2.82 -7.62 4.92
N ILE A 7 -1.57 -7.27 4.62
CA ILE A 7 -1.23 -6.27 3.60
C ILE A 7 -1.68 -6.74 2.22
N TYR A 8 -1.35 -7.96 1.80
CA TYR A 8 -1.72 -8.45 0.48
C TYR A 8 -3.23 -8.59 0.30
N LYS A 9 -3.99 -8.96 1.34
CA LYS A 9 -5.46 -8.96 1.28
C LYS A 9 -6.04 -7.58 0.97
N LEU A 10 -5.39 -6.50 1.43
CA LEU A 10 -5.84 -5.13 1.17
C LEU A 10 -5.30 -4.59 -0.16
N CYS A 11 -3.98 -4.65 -0.34
CA CYS A 11 -3.25 -4.01 -1.43
C CYS A 11 -3.11 -4.89 -2.69
N GLY A 12 -3.47 -6.16 -2.61
CA GLY A 12 -3.22 -7.17 -3.64
C GLY A 12 -1.84 -7.81 -3.51
N SER A 13 -1.56 -8.83 -4.32
CA SER A 13 -0.21 -9.40 -4.40
C SER A 13 0.74 -8.55 -5.24
N PRO A 14 2.05 -8.55 -4.95
CA PRO A 14 3.04 -7.93 -5.83
C PRO A 14 3.08 -8.64 -7.19
N SER A 15 3.43 -7.91 -8.25
CA SER A 15 3.56 -8.46 -9.60
C SER A 15 4.74 -9.41 -9.72
N ASP A 16 4.72 -10.32 -10.71
CA ASP A 16 5.87 -11.19 -10.97
C ASP A 16 7.15 -10.41 -11.31
N GLU A 17 7.00 -9.24 -11.94
CA GLU A 17 8.12 -8.36 -12.24
C GLU A 17 8.74 -7.77 -10.96
N TYR A 18 7.91 -7.40 -9.99
CA TYR A 18 8.39 -6.98 -8.67
C TYR A 18 9.22 -8.08 -8.02
N TRP A 19 8.76 -9.33 -8.04
CA TRP A 19 9.49 -10.48 -7.47
C TRP A 19 10.81 -10.76 -8.19
N LYS A 20 10.91 -10.50 -9.50
CA LYS A 20 12.16 -10.65 -10.26
C LYS A 20 13.17 -9.54 -9.94
N LYS A 21 12.70 -8.30 -9.76
CA LYS A 21 13.54 -7.13 -9.48
C LYS A 21 13.98 -7.08 -8.02
N SER A 22 13.08 -7.46 -7.11
CA SER A 22 13.35 -7.52 -5.68
C SER A 22 14.23 -8.76 -5.43
N LYS A 23 15.54 -8.54 -5.29
CA LYS A 23 16.53 -9.59 -4.97
C LYS A 23 16.34 -10.09 -3.52
N LEU A 24 15.14 -10.57 -3.20
CA LEU A 24 14.75 -10.93 -1.85
C LEU A 24 15.30 -12.33 -1.54
N PRO A 25 16.10 -12.49 -0.47
CA PRO A 25 16.76 -13.76 -0.14
C PRO A 25 15.77 -14.92 0.06
N ASN A 26 14.49 -14.64 0.34
CA ASN A 26 13.47 -15.67 0.56
C ASN A 26 12.18 -15.46 -0.24
N ALA A 27 12.26 -14.87 -1.45
CA ALA A 27 11.07 -14.53 -2.27
C ALA A 27 10.01 -15.65 -2.37
N THR A 28 10.42 -16.91 -2.45
CA THR A 28 9.52 -18.08 -2.52
C THR A 28 8.73 -18.36 -1.24
N LEU A 29 9.25 -17.99 -0.07
CA LEU A 29 8.56 -18.15 1.22
C LEU A 29 7.43 -17.12 1.40
N PHE A 30 7.61 -15.94 0.79
CA PHE A 30 6.71 -14.80 0.99
C PHE A 30 5.80 -14.54 -0.21
N LYS A 31 6.12 -15.09 -1.38
CA LYS A 31 5.23 -15.10 -2.53
C LYS A 31 4.01 -15.98 -2.21
N PRO A 32 2.79 -15.42 -2.17
CA PRO A 32 1.62 -16.22 -1.88
C PRO A 32 1.36 -17.21 -3.02
N ARG A 33 0.89 -18.41 -2.67
CA ARG A 33 0.53 -19.45 -3.65
C ARG A 33 -0.56 -18.98 -4.62
N GLU A 34 -1.54 -18.26 -4.09
CA GLU A 34 -2.60 -17.64 -4.87
C GLU A 34 -2.49 -16.11 -4.75
N PRO A 35 -2.54 -15.38 -5.87
CA PRO A 35 -2.44 -13.93 -5.86
C PRO A 35 -3.70 -13.32 -5.22
N TYR A 36 -3.49 -12.39 -4.28
CA TYR A 36 -4.56 -11.62 -3.68
C TYR A 36 -5.04 -10.53 -4.64
N LYS A 37 -6.36 -10.39 -4.75
CA LYS A 37 -6.97 -9.24 -5.42
C LYS A 37 -6.83 -8.00 -4.54
N ARG A 38 -6.54 -6.87 -5.18
CA ARG A 38 -6.54 -5.56 -4.53
C ARG A 38 -7.97 -5.15 -4.16
N CYS A 39 -8.18 -4.74 -2.90
CA CYS A 39 -9.49 -4.48 -2.31
C CYS A 39 -9.62 -3.05 -1.71
N ILE A 40 -8.75 -2.11 -2.11
CA ILE A 40 -8.69 -0.76 -1.54
C ILE A 40 -9.99 0.00 -1.78
N ARG A 41 -10.53 -0.02 -3.00
CA ARG A 41 -11.73 0.77 -3.34
C ARG A 41 -12.96 0.28 -2.58
N GLU A 42 -13.07 -1.03 -2.39
CA GLU A 42 -14.13 -1.67 -1.63
C GLU A 42 -13.99 -1.37 -0.13
N THR A 43 -12.76 -1.42 0.39
CA THR A 43 -12.46 -1.16 1.81
C THR A 43 -12.71 0.31 2.18
N PHE A 44 -12.35 1.24 1.29
CA PHE A 44 -12.46 2.67 1.52
C PHE A 44 -13.66 3.31 0.80
N LYS A 45 -14.67 2.55 0.39
CA LYS A 45 -15.85 3.05 -0.34
C LYS A 45 -16.65 4.16 0.36
N GLY A 46 -16.48 4.32 1.67
CA GLY A 46 -17.08 5.42 2.45
C GLY A 46 -16.33 6.74 2.33
N PHE A 47 -15.17 6.76 1.67
CA PHE A 47 -14.40 7.96 1.42
C PHE A 47 -14.87 8.66 0.13
N PRO A 48 -14.63 9.97 -0.01
CA PRO A 48 -14.90 10.67 -1.26
C PRO A 48 -14.21 9.98 -2.44
N PRO A 49 -14.87 9.84 -3.59
CA PRO A 49 -14.26 9.22 -4.78
C PRO A 49 -12.93 9.88 -5.20
N SER A 50 -12.78 11.18 -4.95
CA SER A 50 -11.55 11.94 -5.20
C SER A 50 -10.37 11.51 -4.30
N ALA A 51 -10.62 10.93 -3.13
CA ALA A 51 -9.59 10.44 -2.23
C ALA A 51 -9.12 9.01 -2.56
N LEU A 52 -9.96 8.21 -3.25
CA LEU A 52 -9.63 6.81 -3.55
C LEU A 52 -8.35 6.65 -4.39
N PRO A 53 -8.12 7.39 -5.49
CA PRO A 53 -6.87 7.26 -6.26
C PRO A 53 -5.63 7.60 -5.44
N LEU A 54 -5.78 8.50 -4.47
CA LEU A 54 -4.68 8.86 -3.61
C LEU A 54 -4.34 7.75 -2.62
N ILE A 55 -5.36 7.17 -1.99
CA ILE A 55 -5.20 6.02 -1.08
C ILE A 55 -4.58 4.85 -1.85
N ASP A 56 -5.01 4.65 -3.09
CA ASP A 56 -4.49 3.64 -4.02
C ASP A 56 -2.97 3.82 -4.21
N ASN A 57 -2.54 5.02 -4.63
CA ASN A 57 -1.12 5.31 -4.89
C ASN A 57 -0.23 5.22 -3.64
N LEU A 58 -0.75 5.63 -2.47
CA LEU A 58 0.00 5.59 -1.22
C LEU A 58 0.17 4.17 -0.67
N LEU A 59 -0.74 3.24 -0.99
CA LEU A 59 -0.68 1.82 -0.61
C LEU A 59 -0.17 0.92 -1.74
N ALA A 60 0.51 1.48 -2.73
CA ALA A 60 1.18 0.67 -3.75
C ALA A 60 2.26 -0.19 -3.10
N ILE A 61 2.31 -1.47 -3.47
CA ILE A 61 3.33 -2.40 -2.94
C ILE A 61 4.69 -2.12 -3.55
N ASP A 62 4.73 -1.88 -4.85
CA ASP A 62 5.96 -1.47 -5.53
C ASP A 62 6.34 -0.06 -5.06
N PRO A 63 7.54 0.15 -4.48
CA PRO A 63 7.98 1.46 -4.06
C PRO A 63 8.15 2.45 -5.22
N VAL A 64 8.36 1.98 -6.46
CA VAL A 64 8.45 2.83 -7.65
C VAL A 64 7.08 3.44 -8.00
N GLU A 65 6.01 2.67 -7.81
CA GLU A 65 4.63 3.11 -8.01
C GLU A 65 4.06 3.87 -6.80
N ARG A 66 4.72 3.76 -5.63
CA ARG A 66 4.28 4.38 -4.38
C ARG A 66 4.60 5.86 -4.37
N LYS A 67 3.56 6.71 -4.32
CA LYS A 67 3.73 8.16 -4.19
C LYS A 67 4.14 8.58 -2.78
N THR A 68 4.79 9.74 -2.68
CA THR A 68 5.22 10.29 -1.39
C THR A 68 4.09 10.98 -0.65
N ALA A 69 4.27 11.19 0.66
CA ALA A 69 3.37 12.02 1.45
C ALA A 69 3.30 13.48 0.92
N SER A 70 4.38 13.98 0.31
CA SER A 70 4.42 15.29 -0.34
C SER A 70 3.57 15.34 -1.61
N ASP A 71 3.61 14.30 -2.43
CA ASP A 71 2.75 14.19 -3.63
C ASP A 71 1.28 14.06 -3.25
N ALA A 72 1.00 13.36 -2.16
CA ALA A 72 -0.33 13.30 -1.58
C ALA A 72 -0.81 14.69 -1.16
N LEU A 73 -0.02 15.42 -0.38
CA LEU A 73 -0.38 16.73 0.14
C LEU A 73 -0.76 17.71 -0.97
N ARG A 74 -0.05 17.69 -2.10
CA ARG A 74 -0.34 18.51 -3.29
C ARG A 74 -1.68 18.17 -3.95
N ASN A 75 -2.07 16.90 -3.94
CA ASN A 75 -3.35 16.44 -4.51
C ASN A 75 -4.55 16.63 -3.54
N ILE A 76 -4.32 16.76 -2.24
CA ILE A 76 -5.38 16.79 -1.19
C ILE A 76 -5.99 18.21 -0.96
N LEU A 77 -5.78 19.20 -1.83
CA LEU A 77 -6.33 20.55 -1.61
C LEU A 77 -7.87 20.61 -1.53
N ASN A 78 -8.60 19.55 -1.93
CA ASN A 78 -10.06 19.48 -1.96
C ASN A 78 -10.73 18.46 -1.00
N VAL A 79 -10.00 17.84 -0.07
CA VAL A 79 -10.59 16.87 0.90
C VAL A 79 -10.56 17.46 2.32
N CYS A 80 -11.55 17.15 3.17
CA CYS A 80 -11.69 17.74 4.51
C CYS A 80 -10.44 17.54 5.40
N ALA A 81 -9.95 18.60 6.04
CA ALA A 81 -8.66 18.66 6.76
C ALA A 81 -8.47 17.58 7.85
N TYR A 82 -9.56 17.15 8.49
CA TYR A 82 -9.53 16.19 9.59
C TYR A 82 -9.24 14.74 9.14
N LEU A 83 -9.69 14.36 7.94
CA LEU A 83 -9.36 13.07 7.33
C LEU A 83 -7.90 13.04 6.83
N LYS A 84 -7.29 14.20 6.53
CA LYS A 84 -5.90 14.31 6.03
C LYS A 84 -4.89 13.77 7.02
N ILE A 85 -5.00 14.16 8.29
CA ILE A 85 -4.03 13.79 9.33
C ILE A 85 -4.19 12.32 9.72
N CYS A 86 -5.43 11.84 9.91
CA CYS A 86 -5.69 10.45 10.26
C CYS A 86 -5.30 9.46 9.16
N LEU A 87 -5.55 9.79 7.88
CA LEU A 87 -5.09 8.97 6.75
C LEU A 87 -3.57 8.97 6.68
N VAL A 88 -2.91 10.13 6.68
CA VAL A 88 -1.45 10.18 6.56
C VAL A 88 -0.76 9.46 7.72
N ILE A 89 -1.21 9.62 8.97
CA ILE A 89 -0.63 8.93 10.14
C ILE A 89 -0.86 7.42 10.09
N ARG A 90 -2.08 6.96 9.76
CA ARG A 90 -2.39 5.52 9.69
C ARG A 90 -1.69 4.85 8.51
N MET A 91 -1.51 5.58 7.40
CA MET A 91 -0.83 5.11 6.20
C MET A 91 0.69 5.15 6.34
N THR A 92 1.30 6.16 7.00
CA THR A 92 2.74 6.13 7.29
C THR A 92 3.09 4.99 8.24
N LYS A 93 2.24 4.70 9.23
CA LYS A 93 2.42 3.51 10.08
C LYS A 93 2.35 2.22 9.26
N LEU A 94 1.36 2.07 8.39
CA LEU A 94 1.23 0.90 7.51
C LEU A 94 2.38 0.80 6.48
N ASN A 95 2.93 1.94 6.04
CA ASN A 95 4.03 2.04 5.09
C ASN A 95 5.39 1.75 5.74
N ILE A 96 5.61 2.21 6.98
CA ILE A 96 6.75 1.81 7.81
C ILE A 96 6.68 0.31 8.08
N GLU A 97 5.52 -0.20 8.49
CA GLU A 97 5.29 -1.63 8.70
C GLU A 97 5.49 -2.45 7.41
N LEU A 98 5.05 -1.94 6.26
CA LEU A 98 5.28 -2.56 4.95
C LEU A 98 6.77 -2.54 4.58
N ASN A 99 7.48 -1.43 4.80
CA ASN A 99 8.91 -1.33 4.51
C ASN A 99 9.74 -2.20 5.46
N GLU A 100 9.41 -2.24 6.75
CA GLU A 100 10.06 -3.14 7.72
C GLU A 100 9.74 -4.61 7.40
N ALA A 101 8.48 -4.93 7.09
CA ALA A 101 8.11 -6.29 6.66
C ALA A 101 8.83 -6.71 5.38
N LEU A 102 9.03 -5.80 4.42
CA LEU A 102 9.77 -6.07 3.18
C LEU A 102 11.30 -6.10 3.38
N LYS A 103 11.86 -5.41 4.38
CA LYS A 103 13.29 -5.45 4.71
C LYS A 103 13.73 -6.78 5.32
N HIS A 104 12.81 -7.52 5.95
CA HIS A 104 13.08 -8.82 6.58
C HIS A 104 12.71 -10.03 5.70
N ILE A 105 12.41 -9.79 4.41
CA ILE A 105 12.06 -10.78 3.38
C ILE A 105 13.20 -10.88 2.38
#